data_AF-A0A2H8TUD0-F1
#
_entry.id   AF-A0A2H8TUD0-F1
#
_cell.length_a   1.000
_cell.length_b   1.000
_cell.length_c   1.000
_cell.angle_alpha   90.00
_cell.angle_beta   90.00
_cell.angle_gamma   90.00
#
_symmetry.space_group_name_H-M   'P 1'
#
loop_
_entity.id
_entity.type
_entity.pdbx_description
1 polymer ?
#
loop_
_entity_poly.entity_id
_entity_poly.type
_entity_poly.pdbx_seq_one_letter_code
_entity_poly.pdbx_strand_id
1 'polypeptide(L)'
;ARTIRNKINNKLPEFLTEFPPVIKHPYQSKFKAQPTNWDEAGKTLEVDRSVVSVPGLKAGFKAGMSELENFIKKRLQKYSIDRNNPVKDGLSKLSPWLHFGQISAQRCILEVSKLSKKYPESVAAYREEAIIRRELSDNFCFYNPKYDKVDGAPNWAQITLNDHRKDKRMFVYTREELENSRTHDDLWNSAQLQMVKEGKMHGFLRMYWAKKNIGMD
;
A
#
# COMPACT_ATOMS: atom_id res chain seq x y z
N ALA A 1 -16.09 2.31 -4.76
CA ALA A 1 -16.10 2.35 -3.27
C ALA A 1 -17.50 2.59 -2.66
N ARG A 2 -18.39 3.41 -3.24
CA ARG A 2 -19.70 3.73 -2.63
C ARG A 2 -20.50 2.50 -2.18
N THR A 3 -20.54 1.45 -3.00
CA THR A 3 -21.32 0.23 -2.76
C THR A 3 -20.77 -0.66 -1.65
N ILE A 4 -19.44 -0.77 -1.50
CA ILE A 4 -18.81 -1.62 -0.48
C ILE A 4 -18.71 -0.92 0.88
N ARG A 5 -18.63 0.42 0.88
CA ARG A 5 -18.41 1.24 2.09
C ARG A 5 -19.44 0.94 3.18
N ASN A 6 -20.73 1.01 2.86
CA ASN A 6 -21.79 0.80 3.84
C ASN A 6 -21.82 -0.66 4.33
N LYS A 7 -21.58 -1.62 3.43
CA LYS A 7 -21.54 -3.05 3.77
C LYS A 7 -20.45 -3.35 4.81
N ILE A 8 -19.25 -2.79 4.63
CA ILE A 8 -18.14 -2.96 5.58
C ILE A 8 -18.42 -2.19 6.86
N ASN A 9 -18.80 -0.90 6.78
CA ASN A 9 -18.97 -0.06 7.96
C ASN A 9 -20.02 -0.61 8.94
N ASN A 10 -21.12 -1.17 8.44
CA ASN A 10 -22.16 -1.79 9.26
C ASN A 10 -21.67 -3.03 10.03
N LYS A 11 -20.56 -3.63 9.58
CA LYS A 11 -19.96 -4.83 10.17
C LYS A 11 -18.74 -4.54 11.04
N LEU A 12 -18.21 -3.31 11.03
CA LEU A 12 -17.05 -2.95 11.86
C LEU A 12 -17.27 -3.17 13.36
N PRO A 13 -18.44 -2.89 13.97
CA PRO A 13 -18.64 -3.16 15.39
C PRO A 13 -18.49 -4.65 15.77
N GLU A 14 -18.74 -5.55 14.82
CA GLU A 14 -18.64 -7.00 15.00
C GLU A 14 -17.19 -7.49 14.80
N PHE A 15 -16.48 -7.00 13.79
CA PHE A 15 -15.18 -7.54 13.38
C PHE A 15 -13.95 -6.69 13.77
N LEU A 16 -14.11 -5.39 14.01
CA LEU A 16 -13.00 -4.51 14.40
C LEU A 16 -12.84 -4.50 15.92
N THR A 17 -12.56 -5.66 16.49
CA THR A 17 -12.41 -5.91 17.92
C THR A 17 -10.95 -6.04 18.33
N GLU A 18 -10.67 -5.95 19.63
CA GLU A 18 -9.31 -6.21 20.14
C GLU A 18 -8.93 -7.69 19.99
N PHE A 19 -7.63 -7.94 19.88
CA PHE A 19 -7.10 -9.31 19.80
C PHE A 19 -7.19 -9.97 21.18
N PRO A 20 -7.50 -11.27 21.26
CA PRO A 20 -7.43 -11.99 22.52
C PRO A 20 -5.99 -11.94 23.06
N PRO A 21 -5.82 -11.82 24.39
CA PRO A 21 -4.48 -11.82 24.98
C PRO A 21 -3.80 -13.17 24.69
N VAL A 22 -2.49 -13.12 24.48
CA VAL A 22 -1.69 -14.34 24.34
C VAL A 22 -1.66 -15.04 25.69
N ILE A 23 -2.30 -16.20 25.77
CA ILE A 23 -2.29 -17.05 26.96
C ILE A 23 -1.33 -18.22 26.77
N LYS A 24 -0.73 -18.68 27.87
CA LYS A 24 0.05 -19.92 27.85
C LYS A 24 -0.89 -21.09 27.56
N HIS A 25 -0.49 -21.93 26.61
CA HIS A 25 -1.24 -23.14 26.30
C HIS A 25 -1.22 -24.09 27.52
N PRO A 26 -2.35 -24.75 27.86
CA PRO A 26 -2.44 -25.60 29.06
C PRO A 26 -1.52 -26.84 28.98
N TYR A 27 -1.19 -27.28 27.76
CA TYR A 27 -0.27 -28.39 27.52
C TYR A 27 1.12 -27.88 27.18
N GLN A 28 2.13 -28.38 27.89
CA GLN A 28 3.53 -28.13 27.58
C GLN A 28 4.05 -29.12 26.54
N SER A 29 4.70 -28.61 25.50
CA SER A 29 5.37 -29.46 24.52
C SER A 29 6.76 -29.88 25.03
N LYS A 30 7.11 -31.15 24.83
CA LYS A 30 8.50 -31.64 25.00
C LYS A 30 9.38 -31.30 23.80
N PHE A 31 8.79 -30.83 22.70
CA PHE A 31 9.50 -30.46 21.49
C PHE A 31 10.33 -29.19 21.73
N LYS A 32 11.66 -29.30 21.56
CA LYS A 32 12.55 -28.14 21.50
C LYS A 32 12.82 -27.83 20.04
N ALA A 33 12.33 -26.68 19.58
CA ALA A 33 12.66 -26.19 18.25
C ALA A 33 14.17 -25.88 18.19
N GLN A 34 14.84 -26.38 17.15
CA GLN A 34 16.21 -25.99 16.86
C GLN A 34 16.25 -24.55 16.34
N PRO A 35 17.32 -23.79 16.61
CA PRO A 35 17.51 -22.47 16.02
C PRO A 35 17.46 -22.53 14.49
N THR A 36 16.73 -21.61 13.87
CA THR A 36 16.66 -21.52 12.41
C THR A 36 17.98 -20.99 11.85
N ASN A 37 18.59 -21.72 10.91
CA ASN A 37 19.73 -21.25 10.13
C ASN A 37 19.24 -20.35 8.99
N TRP A 38 19.22 -19.03 9.23
CA TRP A 38 18.71 -18.06 8.27
C TRP A 38 19.58 -17.94 7.00
N ASP A 39 20.88 -18.19 7.08
CA ASP A 39 21.77 -18.15 5.91
C ASP A 39 21.47 -19.28 4.94
N GLU A 40 21.20 -20.49 5.48
CA GLU A 40 20.82 -21.65 4.68
C GLU A 40 19.42 -21.49 4.09
N ALA A 41 18.44 -21.03 4.88
CA ALA A 41 17.12 -20.67 4.37
C ALA A 41 17.18 -19.58 3.28
N GLY A 42 18.11 -18.64 3.40
CA GLY A 42 18.35 -17.62 2.39
C GLY A 42 18.89 -18.19 1.07
N LYS A 43 19.66 -19.29 1.12
CA LYS A 43 20.18 -19.97 -0.08
C LYS A 43 19.10 -20.73 -0.86
N THR A 44 18.03 -21.18 -0.19
CA THR A 44 16.93 -21.89 -0.85
C THR A 44 15.99 -20.97 -1.64
N LEU A 45 16.12 -19.65 -1.51
CA LEU A 45 15.29 -18.69 -2.23
C LEU A 45 15.77 -18.50 -3.67
N GLU A 46 14.86 -18.76 -4.61
CA GLU A 46 15.01 -18.45 -6.05
C GLU A 46 14.54 -17.02 -6.31
N VAL A 47 15.40 -16.05 -6.00
CA VAL A 47 15.12 -14.62 -6.14
C VAL A 47 16.26 -13.91 -6.84
N ASP A 48 15.93 -12.81 -7.51
CA ASP A 48 16.93 -11.92 -8.10
C ASP A 48 17.75 -11.24 -6.99
N ARG A 49 19.03 -11.63 -6.89
CA ARG A 49 19.96 -11.11 -5.87
C ARG A 49 20.61 -9.78 -6.28
N SER A 50 20.35 -9.28 -7.48
CA SER A 50 20.80 -7.94 -7.89
C SER A 50 20.00 -6.82 -7.23
N VAL A 51 18.75 -7.13 -6.81
CA VAL A 51 17.89 -6.20 -6.10
C VAL A 51 18.32 -6.09 -4.64
N VAL A 52 18.88 -4.94 -4.28
CA VAL A 52 19.33 -4.64 -2.91
C VAL A 52 18.20 -4.18 -2.01
N SER A 53 18.41 -4.29 -0.69
CA SER A 53 17.47 -3.76 0.30
C SER A 53 17.33 -2.24 0.18
N VAL A 54 16.11 -1.74 0.33
CA VAL A 54 15.83 -0.30 0.37
C VAL A 54 16.56 0.35 1.55
N PRO A 55 17.44 1.34 1.32
CA PRO A 55 18.16 2.01 2.39
C PRO A 55 17.21 2.62 3.44
N GLY A 56 17.50 2.41 4.72
CA GLY A 56 16.73 2.98 5.83
C GLY A 56 15.39 2.30 6.14
N LEU A 57 14.92 1.35 5.32
CA LEU A 57 13.70 0.59 5.59
C LEU A 57 14.01 -0.69 6.37
N LYS A 58 13.73 -0.67 7.69
CA LYS A 58 13.90 -1.85 8.54
C LYS A 58 12.66 -2.74 8.50
N ALA A 59 12.83 -4.01 8.13
CA ALA A 59 11.77 -5.00 8.15
C ALA A 59 11.40 -5.46 9.58
N GLY A 60 10.23 -6.10 9.68
CA GLY A 60 9.76 -6.82 10.87
C GLY A 60 8.76 -6.05 11.73
N PHE A 61 8.05 -6.80 12.58
CA PHE A 61 6.98 -6.29 13.44
C PHE A 61 7.38 -5.07 14.28
N LYS A 62 8.56 -5.14 14.93
CA LYS A 62 9.06 -4.04 15.79
C LYS A 62 9.22 -2.73 15.01
N ALA A 63 9.76 -2.80 13.80
CA ALA A 63 9.95 -1.62 12.95
C ALA A 63 8.61 -1.06 12.46
N GLY A 64 7.69 -1.93 12.03
CA GLY A 64 6.35 -1.51 11.59
C GLY A 64 5.53 -0.86 12.71
N MET A 65 5.59 -1.40 13.93
CA MET A 65 4.94 -0.79 15.10
C MET A 65 5.58 0.54 15.50
N SER A 66 6.91 0.66 15.39
CA SER A 66 7.61 1.94 15.62
C SER A 66 7.20 2.99 14.60
N GLU A 67 7.03 2.62 13.33
CA GLU A 67 6.56 3.55 12.30
C GLU A 67 5.09 3.96 12.51
N LEU A 68 4.24 3.03 12.98
CA LEU A 68 2.86 3.34 13.36
C LEU A 68 2.82 4.34 14.52
N GLU A 69 3.65 4.14 15.54
CA GLU A 69 3.76 5.06 16.66
C GLU A 69 4.26 6.45 16.22
N ASN A 70 5.28 6.50 15.36
CA ASN A 70 5.75 7.74 14.76
C ASN A 70 4.66 8.45 13.96
N PHE A 71 3.90 7.71 13.16
CA PHE A 71 2.76 8.25 12.42
C PHE A 71 1.73 8.87 13.36
N ILE A 72 1.29 8.13 14.38
CA ILE A 72 0.30 8.58 15.37
C ILE A 72 0.78 9.84 16.09
N LYS A 73 2.05 9.88 16.52
CA LYS A 73 2.60 10.99 17.30
C LYS A 73 2.88 12.24 16.48
N LYS A 74 3.36 12.09 15.24
CA LYS A 74 3.95 13.21 14.48
C LYS A 74 3.14 13.65 13.26
N ARG A 75 2.38 12.76 12.64
CA ARG A 75 1.79 13.00 11.29
C ARG A 75 0.28 12.87 11.26
N LEU A 76 -0.31 12.03 12.12
CA LEU A 76 -1.75 11.77 12.12
C LEU A 76 -2.57 13.05 12.21
N GLN A 77 -2.18 14.04 13.04
CA GLN A 77 -2.93 15.28 13.18
C GLN A 77 -3.22 15.95 11.83
N LYS A 78 -2.25 15.99 10.92
CA LYS A 78 -2.37 16.65 9.61
C LYS A 78 -2.67 15.70 8.46
N TYR A 79 -2.88 14.40 8.73
CA TYR A 79 -3.07 13.39 7.68
C TYR A 79 -4.19 13.74 6.71
N SER A 80 -5.34 14.24 7.18
CA SER A 80 -6.47 14.60 6.29
C SER A 80 -6.09 15.67 5.25
N ILE A 81 -5.25 16.63 5.64
CA ILE A 81 -4.85 17.79 4.82
C ILE A 81 -3.62 17.47 3.96
N ASP A 82 -2.62 16.80 4.56
CA ASP A 82 -1.29 16.64 3.95
C ASP A 82 -1.18 15.38 3.07
N ARG A 83 -2.07 14.38 3.18
CA ARG A 83 -1.94 13.08 2.47
C ARG A 83 -1.86 13.17 0.95
N ASN A 84 -2.38 14.24 0.36
CA ASN A 84 -2.37 14.47 -1.09
C ASN A 84 -1.23 15.40 -1.53
N ASN A 85 -0.43 15.93 -0.60
CA ASN A 85 0.66 16.82 -0.91
C ASN A 85 1.99 16.06 -0.90
N PRO A 86 2.59 15.75 -2.06
CA PRO A 86 3.83 14.97 -2.12
C PRO A 86 5.06 15.67 -1.55
N VAL A 87 5.01 16.99 -1.30
CA VAL A 87 6.10 17.72 -0.62
C VAL A 87 5.97 17.71 0.90
N LYS A 88 4.90 17.12 1.44
CA LYS A 88 4.67 17.01 2.88
C LYS A 88 4.87 15.58 3.34
N ASP A 89 5.49 15.41 4.51
CA ASP A 89 5.52 14.12 5.19
C ASP A 89 4.21 13.87 5.92
N GLY A 90 3.13 13.66 5.15
CA GLY A 90 1.77 13.51 5.69
C GLY A 90 1.30 12.07 5.83
N LEU A 91 1.99 11.08 5.25
CA LEU A 91 1.51 9.70 5.16
C LEU A 91 1.88 8.83 6.37
N SER A 92 1.18 7.71 6.54
CA SER A 92 1.55 6.71 7.55
C SER A 92 2.85 5.97 7.24
N LYS A 93 3.17 5.85 5.95
CA LYS A 93 4.29 5.07 5.40
C LYS A 93 4.24 3.56 5.71
N LEU A 94 3.12 3.05 6.24
CA LEU A 94 3.00 1.66 6.71
C LEU A 94 2.88 0.59 5.61
N SER A 95 2.72 0.98 4.33
CA SER A 95 2.46 0.04 3.24
C SER A 95 3.48 -1.10 3.12
N PRO A 96 4.81 -0.93 3.34
CA PRO A 96 5.75 -2.04 3.24
C PRO A 96 5.48 -3.13 4.29
N TRP A 97 5.25 -2.76 5.55
CA TRP A 97 4.97 -3.71 6.62
C TRP A 97 3.59 -4.36 6.49
N LEU A 98 2.60 -3.61 6.00
CA LEU A 98 1.26 -4.14 5.74
C LEU A 98 1.27 -5.16 4.60
N HIS A 99 2.02 -4.89 3.52
CA HIS A 99 2.12 -5.79 2.37
C HIS A 99 2.69 -7.16 2.75
N PHE A 100 3.75 -7.18 3.57
CA PHE A 100 4.38 -8.43 4.03
C PHE A 100 3.74 -9.03 5.28
N GLY A 101 2.59 -8.53 5.74
CA GLY A 101 1.91 -9.04 6.94
C GLY A 101 2.73 -8.91 8.23
N GLN A 102 3.74 -8.03 8.25
CA GLN A 102 4.62 -7.84 9.40
C GLN A 102 3.93 -7.10 10.54
N ILE A 103 2.87 -6.35 10.24
CA ILE A 103 1.94 -5.76 11.21
C ILE A 103 0.51 -5.97 10.71
N SER A 104 -0.43 -6.10 11.64
CA SER A 104 -1.86 -6.24 11.31
C SER A 104 -2.50 -4.89 10.97
N ALA A 105 -3.21 -4.82 9.85
CA ALA A 105 -4.02 -3.66 9.50
C ALA A 105 -5.07 -3.32 10.58
N GLN A 106 -5.71 -4.34 11.16
CA GLN A 106 -6.66 -4.20 12.25
C GLN A 106 -6.00 -3.57 13.48
N ARG A 107 -4.79 -4.00 13.86
CA ARG A 107 -4.03 -3.35 14.95
C ARG A 107 -3.78 -1.87 14.63
N CYS A 108 -3.32 -1.53 13.43
CA CYS A 108 -3.10 -0.13 13.04
C CYS A 108 -4.38 0.71 13.15
N ILE A 109 -5.51 0.18 12.69
CA ILE A 109 -6.81 0.85 12.74
C ILE A 109 -7.26 1.07 14.20
N LEU A 110 -7.13 0.06 15.06
CA LEU A 110 -7.47 0.16 16.48
C LEU A 110 -6.65 1.25 17.18
N GLU A 111 -5.33 1.26 16.98
CA GLU A 111 -4.45 2.26 17.60
C GLU A 111 -4.75 3.69 17.12
N VAL A 112 -4.98 3.88 15.81
CA VAL A 112 -5.35 5.20 15.26
C VAL A 112 -6.73 5.63 15.75
N SER A 113 -7.68 4.69 15.89
CA SER A 113 -9.06 4.98 16.31
C SER A 113 -9.17 5.48 17.75
N LYS A 114 -8.19 5.17 18.61
CA LYS A 114 -8.09 5.73 19.98
C LYS A 114 -8.04 7.26 19.98
N LEU A 115 -7.56 7.87 18.89
CA LEU A 115 -7.48 9.33 18.73
C LEU A 115 -8.65 9.95 17.95
N SER A 116 -9.72 9.19 17.70
CA SER A 116 -10.92 9.66 16.99
C SER A 116 -11.53 10.93 17.59
N LYS A 117 -11.51 11.08 18.93
CA LYS A 117 -11.99 12.30 19.60
C LYS A 117 -11.05 13.50 19.38
N LYS A 118 -9.74 13.26 19.25
CA LYS A 118 -8.72 14.31 19.16
C LYS A 118 -8.50 14.78 17.73
N TYR A 119 -8.50 13.85 16.77
CA TYR A 119 -8.22 14.11 15.35
C TYR A 119 -9.28 13.44 14.45
N PRO A 120 -10.57 13.82 14.57
CA PRO A 120 -11.68 13.09 13.94
C PRO A 120 -11.54 12.96 12.42
N GLU A 121 -11.20 14.04 11.73
CA GLU A 121 -11.06 14.05 10.26
C GLU A 121 -9.91 13.18 9.78
N SER A 122 -8.75 13.30 10.42
CA SER A 122 -7.57 12.52 10.07
C SER A 122 -7.74 11.03 10.36
N VAL A 123 -8.39 10.67 11.48
CA VAL A 123 -8.73 9.28 11.79
C VAL A 123 -9.74 8.72 10.79
N ALA A 124 -10.78 9.48 10.43
CA ALA A 124 -11.75 9.07 9.43
C ALA A 124 -11.09 8.87 8.05
N ALA A 125 -10.23 9.80 7.62
CA ALA A 125 -9.48 9.70 6.38
C ALA A 125 -8.55 8.48 6.38
N TYR A 126 -7.85 8.22 7.50
CA TYR A 126 -6.99 7.03 7.61
C TYR A 126 -7.81 5.74 7.51
N ARG A 127 -8.97 5.66 8.20
CA ARG A 127 -9.87 4.50 8.14
C ARG A 127 -10.42 4.23 6.75
N GLU A 128 -10.80 5.27 6.01
CA GLU A 128 -11.27 5.12 4.62
C GLU A 128 -10.18 4.46 3.74
N GLU A 129 -8.92 4.87 3.87
CA GLU A 129 -7.82 4.29 3.10
C GLU A 129 -7.43 2.89 3.59
N ALA A 130 -7.27 2.70 4.91
CA ALA A 130 -6.78 1.46 5.50
C ALA A 130 -7.83 0.33 5.51
N ILE A 131 -9.12 0.67 5.48
CA ILE A 131 -10.23 -0.28 5.41
C ILE A 131 -10.80 -0.25 4.00
N ILE A 132 -11.54 0.80 3.63
CA ILE A 132 -12.41 0.75 2.45
C ILE A 132 -11.60 0.60 1.16
N ARG A 133 -10.49 1.34 1.00
CA ARG A 133 -9.66 1.25 -0.21
C ARG A 133 -8.88 -0.07 -0.26
N ARG A 134 -8.27 -0.47 0.86
CA ARG A 134 -7.52 -1.73 0.96
C ARG A 134 -8.41 -2.96 0.68
N GLU A 135 -9.53 -3.08 1.38
CA GLU A 135 -10.46 -4.22 1.25
C GLU A 135 -11.14 -4.22 -0.13
N LEU A 136 -11.33 -3.04 -0.76
CA LEU A 136 -11.82 -2.96 -2.13
C LEU A 136 -10.81 -3.51 -3.15
N SER A 137 -9.51 -3.34 -2.92
CA SER A 137 -8.47 -3.93 -3.76
C SER A 137 -8.50 -5.46 -3.67
N ASP A 138 -8.57 -6.01 -2.46
CA ASP A 138 -8.70 -7.47 -2.26
C ASP A 138 -10.00 -8.00 -2.88
N ASN A 139 -11.12 -7.29 -2.69
CA ASN A 139 -12.40 -7.62 -3.31
C ASN A 139 -12.30 -7.65 -4.85
N PHE A 140 -11.64 -6.65 -5.45
CA PHE A 140 -11.46 -6.60 -6.89
C PHE A 140 -10.63 -7.79 -7.39
N CYS A 141 -9.47 -8.06 -6.80
CA CYS A 141 -8.62 -9.17 -7.22
C CYS A 141 -9.27 -10.55 -7.00
N PHE A 142 -10.03 -10.70 -5.90
CA PHE A 142 -10.70 -11.96 -5.58
C PHE A 142 -11.85 -12.28 -6.54
N TYR A 143 -12.68 -11.29 -6.88
CA TYR A 143 -13.86 -11.51 -7.72
C TYR A 143 -13.62 -11.27 -9.23
N ASN A 144 -12.46 -10.75 -9.61
CA ASN A 144 -12.10 -10.51 -11.00
C ASN A 144 -10.82 -11.27 -11.39
N PRO A 145 -10.93 -12.45 -12.03
CA PRO A 145 -9.77 -13.20 -12.50
C PRO A 145 -8.90 -12.45 -13.52
N LYS A 146 -9.41 -11.36 -14.12
CA LYS A 146 -8.71 -10.52 -15.09
C LYS A 146 -8.27 -9.18 -14.46
N TYR A 147 -8.01 -9.13 -13.16
CA TYR A 147 -7.71 -7.88 -12.43
C TYR A 147 -6.48 -7.12 -12.96
N ASP A 148 -5.58 -7.81 -13.67
CA ASP A 148 -4.34 -7.31 -14.26
C ASP A 148 -4.44 -7.04 -15.77
N LYS A 149 -5.65 -7.12 -16.35
CA LYS A 149 -5.91 -6.90 -17.78
C LYS A 149 -6.97 -5.82 -18.00
N VAL A 150 -6.91 -5.17 -19.17
CA VAL A 150 -7.94 -4.18 -19.59
C VAL A 150 -9.34 -4.79 -19.61
N ASP A 151 -9.45 -6.07 -20.00
CA ASP A 151 -10.69 -6.85 -19.95
C ASP A 151 -11.36 -6.89 -18.56
N GLY A 152 -10.59 -6.71 -17.49
CA GLY A 152 -11.09 -6.66 -16.13
C GLY A 152 -11.65 -5.30 -15.72
N ALA A 153 -11.50 -4.26 -16.55
CA ALA A 153 -12.03 -2.93 -16.30
C ALA A 153 -13.56 -2.88 -16.57
N PRO A 154 -14.29 -1.87 -16.07
CA PRO A 154 -15.70 -1.68 -16.42
C PRO A 154 -15.91 -1.53 -17.94
N ASN A 155 -17.01 -2.05 -18.48
CA ASN A 155 -17.29 -2.03 -19.93
C ASN A 155 -17.18 -0.64 -20.57
N TRP A 156 -17.69 0.40 -19.90
CA TRP A 156 -17.59 1.78 -20.41
C TRP A 156 -16.14 2.24 -20.57
N ALA A 157 -15.23 1.78 -19.68
CA ALA A 157 -13.81 2.12 -19.74
C ALA A 157 -13.11 1.37 -20.88
N GLN A 158 -13.49 0.12 -21.13
CA GLN A 158 -12.98 -0.66 -22.26
C GLN A 158 -13.40 -0.05 -23.60
N ILE A 159 -14.67 0.36 -23.72
CA ILE A 159 -15.22 0.98 -24.93
C ILE A 159 -14.48 2.29 -25.22
N THR A 160 -14.40 3.21 -24.25
CA THR A 160 -13.73 4.50 -24.49
C THR A 160 -12.24 4.34 -24.82
N LEU A 161 -11.52 3.42 -24.17
CA LEU A 161 -10.12 3.15 -24.52
C LEU A 161 -9.97 2.60 -25.95
N ASN A 162 -10.92 1.80 -26.42
CA ASN A 162 -10.92 1.29 -27.79
C ASN A 162 -11.26 2.37 -28.83
N ASP A 163 -12.22 3.24 -28.53
CA ASP A 163 -12.61 4.35 -29.42
C ASP A 163 -11.42 5.29 -29.68
N HIS A 164 -10.63 5.57 -28.63
CA HIS A 164 -9.44 6.43 -28.70
C HIS A 164 -8.15 5.70 -29.10
N ARG A 165 -8.22 4.43 -29.50
CA ARG A 165 -7.02 3.61 -29.79
C ARG A 165 -6.17 4.19 -30.93
N LYS A 166 -6.78 4.87 -31.90
CA LYS A 166 -6.09 5.43 -33.08
C LYS A 166 -5.67 6.88 -32.92
N ASP A 167 -5.92 7.49 -31.77
CA ASP A 167 -5.53 8.86 -31.51
C ASP A 167 -4.00 8.99 -31.52
N LYS A 168 -3.48 10.04 -32.14
CA LYS A 168 -2.04 10.28 -32.18
C LYS A 168 -1.55 10.66 -30.79
N ARG A 169 -0.61 9.89 -30.23
CA ARG A 169 0.08 10.22 -28.98
C ARG A 169 1.08 11.35 -29.23
N MET A 170 1.13 12.31 -28.32
CA MET A 170 2.13 13.39 -28.39
C MET A 170 3.53 12.88 -28.08
N PHE A 171 3.63 11.91 -27.17
CA PHE A 171 4.88 11.28 -26.74
C PHE A 171 4.66 9.78 -26.65
N VAL A 172 5.64 9.00 -27.11
CA VAL A 172 5.66 7.55 -26.98
C VAL A 172 7.01 7.17 -26.42
N TYR A 173 7.02 6.45 -25.31
CA TYR A 173 8.24 6.05 -24.61
C TYR A 173 8.41 4.54 -24.63
N THR A 174 9.64 4.12 -24.76
CA THR A 174 10.01 2.74 -24.49
C THR A 174 9.95 2.46 -22.99
N ARG A 175 9.81 1.18 -22.65
CA ARG A 175 9.88 0.72 -21.25
C ARG A 175 11.20 1.14 -20.57
N GLU A 176 12.32 1.08 -21.29
CA GLU A 176 13.62 1.50 -20.77
C GLU A 176 13.66 3.00 -20.44
N GLU A 177 13.10 3.85 -21.30
CA GLU A 177 13.02 5.29 -21.03
C GLU A 177 12.16 5.58 -19.79
N LEU A 178 11.01 4.91 -19.65
CA LEU A 178 10.16 5.03 -18.48
C LEU A 178 10.88 4.53 -17.21
N GLU A 179 11.50 3.34 -17.25
CA GLU A 179 12.19 2.77 -16.09
C GLU A 179 13.35 3.66 -15.60
N ASN A 180 14.05 4.33 -16.54
CA ASN A 180 15.18 5.22 -16.26
C ASN A 180 14.80 6.71 -16.07
N SER A 181 13.52 7.04 -15.92
CA SER A 181 13.06 8.43 -15.71
C SER A 181 13.46 9.39 -16.85
N ARG A 182 13.36 8.95 -18.10
CA ARG A 182 13.75 9.71 -19.31
C ARG A 182 12.53 10.18 -20.10
N THR A 183 11.58 10.83 -19.44
CA THR A 183 10.45 11.49 -20.11
C THR A 183 10.67 12.99 -20.24
N HIS A 184 9.82 13.66 -21.01
CA HIS A 184 9.78 15.12 -21.10
C HIS A 184 9.21 15.79 -19.83
N ASP A 185 8.61 15.02 -18.91
CA ASP A 185 7.87 15.54 -17.76
C ASP A 185 8.66 15.31 -16.46
N ASP A 186 9.25 16.38 -15.94
CA ASP A 186 10.09 16.34 -14.73
C ASP A 186 9.34 15.83 -13.49
N LEU A 187 8.02 16.06 -13.41
CA LEU A 187 7.22 15.55 -12.29
C LEU A 187 7.06 14.04 -12.38
N TRP A 188 6.85 13.51 -13.60
CA TRP A 188 6.80 12.06 -13.84
C TRP A 188 8.15 11.41 -13.52
N ASN A 189 9.24 12.01 -14.02
CA ASN A 189 10.61 11.55 -13.76
C ASN A 189 10.91 11.53 -12.26
N SER A 190 10.51 12.58 -11.53
CA SER A 190 10.68 12.67 -10.07
C SER A 190 9.91 11.59 -9.32
N ALA A 191 8.67 11.30 -9.74
CA ALA A 191 7.88 10.24 -9.15
C ALA A 191 8.53 8.87 -9.36
N GLN A 192 8.99 8.57 -10.58
CA GLN A 192 9.70 7.34 -10.91
C GLN A 192 11.01 7.20 -10.11
N LEU A 193 11.80 8.28 -10.01
CA LEU A 193 13.03 8.29 -9.20
C LEU A 193 12.74 8.01 -7.72
N GLN A 194 11.64 8.52 -7.17
CA GLN A 194 11.23 8.20 -5.81
C GLN A 194 10.95 6.71 -5.64
N MET A 195 10.28 6.07 -6.60
CA MET A 195 10.04 4.63 -6.56
C MET A 195 11.36 3.85 -6.54
N VAL A 196 12.28 4.19 -7.43
CA VAL A 196 13.58 3.50 -7.56
C VAL A 196 14.44 3.68 -6.31
N LYS A 197 14.53 4.90 -5.77
CA LYS A 197 15.43 5.20 -4.63
C LYS A 197 14.86 4.80 -3.28
N GLU A 198 13.55 4.96 -3.08
CA GLU A 198 12.92 4.75 -1.77
C GLU A 198 12.09 3.47 -1.69
N GLY A 199 11.94 2.73 -2.80
CA GLY A 199 11.06 1.56 -2.88
C GLY A 199 9.57 1.88 -2.64
N LYS A 200 9.21 3.18 -2.61
CA LYS A 200 7.86 3.63 -2.27
C LYS A 200 7.59 5.03 -2.82
N MET A 201 6.88 5.09 -3.95
CA MET A 201 6.32 6.34 -4.47
C MET A 201 5.19 6.90 -3.58
N HIS A 202 5.11 8.22 -3.44
CA HIS A 202 4.01 8.92 -2.75
C HIS A 202 2.65 8.58 -3.37
N GLY A 203 1.62 8.35 -2.54
CA GLY A 203 0.32 7.83 -3.00
C GLY A 203 -0.37 8.71 -4.06
N PHE A 204 -0.30 10.03 -3.89
CA PHE A 204 -0.83 10.98 -4.89
C PHE A 204 -0.09 10.88 -6.23
N LEU A 205 1.24 10.78 -6.20
CA LEU A 205 2.06 10.68 -7.41
C LEU A 205 1.83 9.37 -8.16
N ARG A 206 1.50 8.26 -7.48
CA ARG A 206 1.17 6.98 -8.14
C ARG A 206 0.00 7.12 -9.12
N MET A 207 -1.03 7.88 -8.74
CA MET A 207 -2.19 8.10 -9.62
C MET A 207 -1.80 8.90 -10.87
N TYR A 208 -1.00 9.94 -10.69
CA TYR A 208 -0.51 10.77 -11.79
C TYR A 208 0.45 9.98 -12.71
N TRP A 209 1.42 9.27 -12.13
CA TRP A 209 2.39 8.43 -12.81
C TRP A 209 1.70 7.38 -13.70
N ALA A 210 0.74 6.62 -13.14
CA ALA A 210 0.03 5.57 -13.89
C ALA A 210 -0.85 6.14 -15.02
N LYS A 211 -1.48 7.30 -14.81
CA LYS A 211 -2.30 7.96 -15.84
C LYS A 211 -1.47 8.46 -17.02
N LYS A 212 -0.27 8.96 -16.76
CA LYS A 212 0.64 9.43 -17.81
C LYS A 212 1.14 8.28 -18.67
N ASN A 213 1.39 7.09 -18.10
CA ASN A 213 1.76 5.91 -18.88
C ASN A 213 0.69 5.56 -19.94
N ILE A 214 -0.60 5.59 -19.57
CA ILE A 214 -1.69 5.32 -20.53
C ILE A 214 -1.73 6.35 -21.68
N GLY A 215 -1.33 7.59 -21.43
CA GLY A 215 -1.23 8.61 -22.48
C GLY A 215 0.03 8.52 -23.34
N MET A 216 0.96 7.63 -22.97
CA MET A 216 2.29 7.46 -23.57
C MET A 216 2.47 6.10 -24.26
N ASP A 217 1.54 5.15 -24.07
CA ASP A 217 1.42 3.86 -24.79
C ASP A 217 0.48 3.98 -26.02
#